data_AF-A0A353Y009-F1
#
_entry.id   AF-A0A353Y009-F1
#
_cell.length_a   1.000
_cell.length_b   1.000
_cell.length_c   1.000
_cell.angle_alpha   90.00
_cell.angle_beta   90.00
_cell.angle_gamma   90.00
#
_symmetry.space_group_name_H-M   'P 1'
#
loop_
_entity.id
_entity.type
_entity.pdbx_description
1 polymer ?
#
loop_
_entity_poly.entity_id
_entity_poly.type
_entity_poly.pdbx_seq_one_letter_code
_entity_poly.pdbx_strand_id
1 'polypeptide(L)'
;MTTPDCSTIPQVALDFMNTVHCEELTLVQSISGLIDAESPDNNRISELLAQWVTHTEQHFERENRYMQEYRFPAYPVHSHEHDAALEQIRQVQRQWDQQQDIESLKQYLQHDWPAWFKNHISTMDFITAQFLSQFDFEVEL
;
A
#
# COMPACT_ATOMS: atom_id res chain seq x y z
N MET A 1 -2.59 11.02 -18.53
CA MET A 1 -2.61 10.23 -17.30
C MET A 1 -4.00 10.36 -16.71
N THR A 2 -4.72 9.25 -16.58
CA THR A 2 -6.04 9.24 -15.93
C THR A 2 -5.82 9.45 -14.45
N THR A 3 -6.56 10.36 -13.83
CA THR A 3 -6.54 10.54 -12.38
C THR A 3 -6.95 9.22 -11.71
N PRO A 4 -6.22 8.75 -10.69
CA PRO A 4 -6.59 7.54 -9.94
C PRO A 4 -8.01 7.65 -9.42
N ASP A 5 -8.84 6.65 -9.75
CA ASP A 5 -10.20 6.57 -9.23
C ASP A 5 -10.18 5.86 -7.87
N CYS A 6 -10.05 6.65 -6.79
CA CYS A 6 -10.08 6.14 -5.42
C CYS A 6 -11.38 5.40 -5.09
N SER A 7 -12.46 5.56 -5.88
CA SER A 7 -13.72 4.81 -5.66
C SER A 7 -13.61 3.32 -6.00
N THR A 8 -12.50 2.89 -6.62
CA THR A 8 -12.24 1.49 -6.97
C THR A 8 -11.67 0.64 -5.84
N ILE A 9 -11.34 1.27 -4.71
CA ILE A 9 -10.85 0.61 -3.50
C ILE A 9 -11.84 0.78 -2.33
N PRO A 10 -11.92 -0.17 -1.40
CA PRO A 10 -12.79 -0.06 -0.23
C PRO A 10 -12.45 1.19 0.59
N GLN A 11 -13.45 1.73 1.28
CA GLN A 11 -13.28 2.86 2.18
C GLN A 11 -13.47 2.40 3.63
N VAL A 12 -12.74 3.03 4.55
CA VAL A 12 -12.80 2.79 5.98
C VAL A 12 -13.29 4.03 6.73
N ALA A 13 -13.54 3.91 8.03
CA ALA A 13 -14.16 4.95 8.84
C ALA A 13 -13.32 6.23 9.03
N LEU A 14 -12.01 6.18 8.75
CA LEU A 14 -11.07 7.28 8.97
C LEU A 14 -10.54 7.84 7.64
N ASP A 15 -10.76 9.13 7.41
CA ASP A 15 -10.45 9.79 6.14
C ASP A 15 -8.95 9.81 5.80
N PHE A 16 -8.08 9.88 6.80
CA PHE A 16 -6.64 9.86 6.54
C PHE A 16 -6.19 8.49 6.00
N MET A 17 -6.78 7.39 6.48
CA MET A 17 -6.51 6.04 5.97
C MET A 17 -6.96 5.94 4.51
N ASN A 18 -8.15 6.43 4.18
CA ASN A 18 -8.65 6.49 2.80
C ASN A 18 -7.73 7.31 1.87
N THR A 19 -7.16 8.39 2.40
CA THR A 19 -6.20 9.23 1.66
C THR A 19 -4.93 8.46 1.34
N VAL A 20 -4.27 7.86 2.34
CA VAL A 20 -3.02 7.09 2.12
C VAL A 20 -3.25 5.85 1.26
N HIS A 21 -4.40 5.18 1.38
CA HIS A 21 -4.75 4.07 0.49
C HIS A 21 -4.87 4.52 -0.98
N CYS A 22 -5.43 5.71 -1.22
CA CYS A 22 -5.50 6.23 -2.59
C CYS A 22 -4.14 6.69 -3.11
N GLU A 23 -3.27 7.25 -2.26
CA GLU A 23 -1.88 7.55 -2.63
C GLU A 23 -1.13 6.28 -3.05
N GLU A 24 -1.28 5.18 -2.31
CA GLU A 24 -0.66 3.89 -2.68
C GLU A 24 -1.17 3.39 -4.04
N LEU A 25 -2.48 3.41 -4.26
CA LEU A 25 -3.08 3.08 -5.55
C LEU A 25 -2.52 3.96 -6.69
N THR A 26 -2.31 5.24 -6.43
CA THR A 26 -1.77 6.20 -7.39
C THR A 26 -0.34 5.85 -7.80
N LEU A 27 0.50 5.45 -6.83
CA LEU A 27 1.87 5.01 -7.09
C LEU A 27 1.89 3.74 -7.93
N VAL A 28 1.08 2.74 -7.57
CA VAL A 28 0.98 1.47 -8.31
C VAL A 28 0.47 1.68 -9.75
N GLN A 29 -0.52 2.55 -9.93
CA GLN A 29 -1.01 2.90 -11.28
C GLN A 29 0.04 3.65 -12.11
N SER A 30 0.85 4.50 -11.48
CA SER A 30 1.94 5.20 -12.15
C SER A 30 3.02 4.22 -12.65
N ILE A 31 3.37 3.22 -11.83
CA ILE A 31 4.29 2.14 -12.22
C ILE A 31 3.69 1.34 -13.37
N SER A 32 2.43 0.93 -13.24
CA SER A 32 1.71 0.15 -14.27
C SER A 32 1.64 0.88 -15.60
N GLY A 33 1.41 2.20 -15.59
CA GLY A 33 1.39 3.03 -16.79
C GLY A 33 2.73 3.11 -17.52
N LEU A 34 3.86 3.01 -16.78
CA LEU A 34 5.20 2.95 -17.39
C LEU A 34 5.49 1.57 -17.98
N ILE A 35 5.04 0.51 -17.31
CA ILE A 35 5.16 -0.88 -17.78
C ILE A 35 4.42 -1.07 -19.11
N ASP A 36 3.21 -0.51 -19.23
CA ASP A 36 2.37 -0.66 -20.42
C ASP A 36 2.73 0.31 -21.57
N ALA A 37 3.73 1.18 -21.39
CA ALA A 37 4.19 2.10 -22.43
C ALA A 37 4.96 1.38 -23.54
N GLU A 38 4.95 1.93 -24.77
CA GLU A 38 5.73 1.37 -25.90
C GLU A 38 7.24 1.32 -25.64
N SER A 39 7.73 2.24 -24.81
CA SER A 39 9.14 2.30 -24.36
C SER A 39 9.18 2.58 -22.86
N PRO A 40 9.16 1.53 -22.02
CA PRO A 40 9.22 1.66 -20.56
C PRO A 40 10.50 2.38 -20.10
N ASP A 41 10.35 3.33 -19.19
CA ASP A 41 11.48 4.00 -18.54
C ASP A 41 11.85 3.24 -17.25
N ASN A 42 12.81 2.32 -17.37
CA ASN A 42 13.20 1.47 -16.25
C ASN A 42 13.77 2.25 -15.05
N ASN A 43 14.44 3.37 -15.28
CA ASN A 43 14.95 4.21 -14.19
C ASN A 43 13.78 4.82 -13.42
N ARG A 44 12.78 5.34 -14.14
CA ARG A 44 11.58 5.88 -13.51
C ARG A 44 10.77 4.82 -12.78
N ILE A 45 10.71 3.59 -13.29
CA ILE A 45 10.09 2.45 -12.59
C ILE A 45 10.83 2.18 -11.27
N SER A 46 12.17 2.08 -11.28
CA SER A 46 12.96 1.89 -10.05
C SER A 46 12.73 3.01 -9.03
N GLU A 47 12.67 4.27 -9.47
CA GLU A 47 12.36 5.41 -8.59
C GLU A 47 10.98 5.30 -7.94
N LEU A 48 9.97 4.88 -8.70
CA LEU A 48 8.60 4.73 -8.19
C LEU A 48 8.44 3.52 -7.28
N LEU A 49 9.14 2.40 -7.56
CA LEU A 49 9.18 1.26 -6.66
C LEU A 49 9.80 1.63 -5.30
N ALA A 50 10.88 2.41 -5.30
CA ALA A 50 11.47 2.91 -4.06
C ALA A 50 10.53 3.85 -3.29
N GLN A 51 9.81 4.72 -4.01
CA GLN A 51 8.79 5.58 -3.41
C GLN A 51 7.63 4.76 -2.82
N TRP A 52 7.18 3.72 -3.51
CA TRP A 52 6.11 2.85 -3.02
C TRP A 52 6.52 2.10 -1.75
N VAL A 53 7.71 1.50 -1.71
CA VAL A 53 8.23 0.87 -0.47
C VAL A 53 8.25 1.86 0.69
N THR A 54 8.75 3.07 0.46
CA THR A 54 8.85 4.11 1.49
C THR A 54 7.46 4.56 1.97
N HIS A 55 6.52 4.74 1.05
CA HIS A 55 5.15 5.14 1.34
C HIS A 55 4.42 4.08 2.18
N THR A 56 4.46 2.82 1.76
CA THR A 56 3.81 1.72 2.47
C THR A 56 4.44 1.47 3.85
N GLU A 57 5.77 1.61 3.99
CA GLU A 57 6.42 1.54 5.31
C GLU A 57 5.90 2.64 6.26
N GLN A 58 5.84 3.90 5.80
CA GLN A 58 5.33 5.02 6.60
C GLN A 58 3.83 4.89 6.94
N HIS A 59 3.04 4.35 6.01
CA HIS A 59 1.63 4.03 6.23
C HIS A 59 1.50 2.98 7.36
N PHE A 60 2.18 1.85 7.24
CA PHE A 60 2.10 0.79 8.25
C PHE A 60 2.67 1.21 9.60
N GLU A 61 3.78 1.96 9.64
CA GLU A 61 4.34 2.49 10.89
C GLU A 61 3.33 3.35 11.65
N ARG A 62 2.58 4.18 10.93
CA ARG A 62 1.56 5.07 11.49
C ARG A 62 0.38 4.30 12.05
N GLU A 63 -0.15 3.34 11.31
CA GLU A 63 -1.23 2.49 11.81
C GLU A 63 -0.78 1.61 12.98
N ASN A 64 0.41 1.01 12.89
CA ASN A 64 0.99 0.22 13.97
C ASN A 64 1.13 1.04 15.25
N ARG A 65 1.58 2.30 15.13
CA ARG A 65 1.67 3.22 16.26
C ARG A 65 0.32 3.47 16.91
N TYR A 66 -0.71 3.82 16.13
CA TYR A 66 -2.06 4.04 16.68
C TYR A 66 -2.67 2.77 17.27
N MET A 67 -2.49 1.63 16.62
CA MET A 67 -2.94 0.34 17.14
C MET A 67 -2.30 0.00 18.49
N GLN A 68 -1.01 0.30 18.68
CA GLN A 68 -0.33 0.11 19.95
C GLN A 68 -0.79 1.10 21.02
N GLU A 69 -0.85 2.39 20.67
CA GLU A 69 -1.23 3.48 21.57
C GLU A 69 -2.62 3.25 22.17
N TYR A 70 -3.60 2.93 21.32
CA TYR A 70 -4.98 2.69 21.72
C TYR A 70 -5.26 1.23 22.10
N ARG A 71 -4.23 0.38 22.17
CA ARG A 71 -4.30 -1.03 22.61
C ARG A 71 -5.31 -1.85 21.81
N PHE A 72 -5.25 -1.72 20.49
CA PHE A 72 -6.07 -2.50 19.57
C PHE A 72 -5.85 -4.01 19.80
N PRO A 73 -6.91 -4.79 20.12
CA PRO A 73 -6.74 -6.18 20.55
C PRO A 73 -6.06 -7.10 19.53
N ALA A 74 -6.26 -6.86 18.23
CA ALA A 74 -5.71 -7.69 17.15
C ALA A 74 -4.37 -7.17 16.61
N TYR A 75 -3.74 -6.18 17.26
CA TYR A 75 -2.46 -5.60 16.83
C TYR A 75 -1.37 -6.63 16.49
N PRO A 76 -1.13 -7.70 17.29
CA PRO A 76 -0.07 -8.67 16.97
C PRO A 76 -0.29 -9.40 15.64
N VAL A 77 -1.55 -9.59 15.24
CA VAL A 77 -1.89 -10.25 13.97
C VAL A 77 -1.83 -9.25 12.82
N HIS A 78 -2.37 -8.04 13.01
CA HIS A 78 -2.37 -6.99 11.97
C HIS A 78 -0.96 -6.53 11.62
N SER A 79 -0.12 -6.24 12.62
CA SER A 79 1.29 -5.85 12.37
C SER A 79 2.09 -6.94 11.67
N HIS A 80 1.81 -8.22 11.93
CA HIS A 80 2.46 -9.31 11.21
C HIS A 80 2.09 -9.35 9.72
N GLU A 81 0.83 -9.04 9.38
CA GLU A 81 0.39 -8.91 7.99
C GLU A 81 1.08 -7.74 7.29
N HIS A 82 1.24 -6.59 7.99
CA HIS A 82 2.02 -5.45 7.51
C HIS A 82 3.47 -5.83 7.22
N ASP A 83 4.14 -6.52 8.15
CA ASP A 83 5.53 -6.96 7.96
C ASP A 83 5.68 -7.88 6.74
N ALA A 84 4.75 -8.82 6.56
CA ALA A 84 4.75 -9.75 5.43
C ALA A 84 4.53 -9.04 4.09
N ALA A 85 3.56 -8.12 4.04
CA ALA A 85 3.26 -7.34 2.84
C ALA A 85 4.44 -6.43 2.44
N LEU A 86 5.03 -5.72 3.41
CA LEU A 86 6.17 -4.85 3.16
C LEU A 86 7.39 -5.63 2.67
N GLU A 87 7.67 -6.81 3.25
CA GLU A 87 8.76 -7.66 2.77
C GLU A 87 8.51 -8.17 1.34
N GLN A 88 7.26 -8.48 0.99
CA GLN A 88 6.91 -8.87 -0.37
C GLN A 88 7.15 -7.72 -1.38
N ILE A 89 6.76 -6.49 -1.04
CA ILE A 89 7.02 -5.32 -1.91
C ILE A 89 8.54 -5.08 -2.04
N ARG A 90 9.30 -5.18 -0.95
CA ARG A 90 10.77 -5.09 -0.97
C ARG A 90 11.41 -6.19 -1.82
N GLN A 91 10.86 -7.41 -1.79
CA GLN A 91 11.32 -8.49 -2.65
C GLN A 91 11.10 -8.17 -4.12
N VAL A 92 9.93 -7.66 -4.48
CA VAL A 92 9.60 -7.24 -5.85
C VAL A 92 10.53 -6.14 -6.33
N GLN A 93 10.80 -5.13 -5.49
CA GLN A 93 11.80 -4.09 -5.79
C GLN A 93 13.19 -4.69 -6.05
N ARG A 94 13.68 -5.57 -5.17
CA ARG A 94 15.01 -6.20 -5.34
C ARG A 94 15.08 -7.06 -6.61
N GLN A 95 14.01 -7.78 -6.94
CA GLN A 95 13.94 -8.56 -8.18
C GLN A 95 13.98 -7.65 -9.41
N TRP A 96 13.24 -6.54 -9.39
CA TRP A 96 13.27 -5.54 -10.44
C TRP A 96 14.66 -4.93 -10.61
N ASP A 97 15.32 -4.49 -9.54
CA ASP A 97 16.65 -3.87 -9.63
C ASP A 97 17.73 -4.82 -10.17
N GLN A 98 17.54 -6.14 -10.03
CA GLN A 98 18.46 -7.15 -10.55
C GLN A 98 18.19 -7.53 -12.00
N GLN A 99 16.91 -7.63 -12.38
CA GLN A 99 16.50 -8.31 -13.61
C GLN A 99 15.76 -7.41 -14.59
N GLN A 100 15.15 -6.32 -14.11
CA GLN A 100 14.25 -5.44 -14.86
C GLN A 100 13.19 -6.22 -15.66
N ASP A 101 12.71 -7.32 -15.07
CA ASP A 101 11.71 -8.20 -15.67
C ASP A 101 10.32 -7.57 -15.54
N ILE A 102 9.84 -7.04 -16.66
CA ILE A 102 8.53 -6.39 -16.79
C ILE A 102 7.39 -7.36 -16.54
N GLU A 103 7.47 -8.60 -17.03
CA GLU A 103 6.36 -9.55 -16.91
C GLU A 103 6.17 -9.99 -15.46
N SER A 104 7.28 -10.25 -14.75
CA SER A 104 7.25 -10.56 -13.32
C SER A 104 6.68 -9.40 -12.50
N LEU A 105 7.11 -8.16 -12.77
CA LEU A 105 6.58 -6.99 -12.08
C LEU A 105 5.09 -6.78 -12.39
N LYS A 106 4.70 -6.92 -13.66
CA LYS A 106 3.31 -6.79 -14.11
C LYS A 106 2.40 -7.81 -13.44
N GLN A 107 2.83 -9.08 -13.36
CA GLN A 107 2.09 -10.13 -12.68
C GLN A 107 1.77 -9.75 -11.23
N TYR A 108 2.76 -9.25 -10.49
CA TYR A 108 2.59 -8.84 -9.10
C TYR A 108 1.60 -7.67 -8.97
N LEU A 109 1.78 -6.62 -9.79
CA LEU A 109 0.94 -5.41 -9.73
C LEU A 109 -0.50 -5.65 -10.19
N GLN A 110 -0.75 -6.63 -11.07
CA GLN A 110 -2.07 -6.89 -11.63
C GLN A 110 -2.86 -7.97 -10.87
N HIS A 111 -2.18 -8.85 -10.13
CA HIS A 111 -2.81 -9.99 -9.48
C HIS A 111 -2.58 -10.01 -7.98
N ASP A 112 -1.33 -10.09 -7.55
CA ASP A 112 -1.00 -10.37 -6.15
C ASP A 112 -1.30 -9.17 -5.26
N TRP A 113 -0.76 -7.99 -5.59
CA TRP A 113 -0.99 -6.79 -4.79
C TRP A 113 -2.46 -6.35 -4.76
N PRO A 114 -3.21 -6.24 -5.89
CA PRO A 114 -4.60 -5.81 -5.84
C PRO A 114 -5.50 -6.75 -5.02
N ALA A 115 -5.23 -8.06 -5.05
CA ALA A 115 -5.96 -9.04 -4.27
C ALA A 115 -5.70 -8.85 -2.77
N TRP A 116 -4.42 -8.72 -2.39
CA TRP A 116 -4.02 -8.46 -1.01
C TRP A 116 -4.58 -7.12 -0.51
N PHE A 117 -4.33 -6.03 -1.24
CA PHE A 117 -4.67 -4.67 -0.84
C PHE A 117 -6.18 -4.49 -0.59
N LYS A 118 -7.02 -4.98 -1.50
CA LYS A 118 -8.48 -4.90 -1.32
C LYS A 118 -8.97 -5.74 -0.15
N ASN A 119 -8.40 -6.93 0.05
CA ASN A 119 -8.76 -7.80 1.16
C ASN A 119 -8.34 -7.18 2.50
N HIS A 120 -7.11 -6.67 2.58
CA HIS A 120 -6.55 -6.03 3.77
C HIS A 120 -7.42 -4.84 4.22
N ILE A 121 -7.72 -3.91 3.29
CA ILE A 121 -8.56 -2.75 3.58
C ILE A 121 -9.96 -3.17 4.03
N SER A 122 -10.58 -4.13 3.33
CA SER A 122 -11.96 -4.56 3.61
C SER A 122 -12.12 -5.34 4.92
N THR A 123 -11.02 -5.81 5.52
CA THR A 123 -11.07 -6.70 6.67
C THR A 123 -10.33 -6.12 7.87
N MET A 124 -9.00 -6.00 7.78
CA MET A 124 -8.16 -5.61 8.91
C MET A 124 -8.26 -4.10 9.13
N ASP A 125 -8.04 -3.30 8.09
CA ASP A 125 -8.08 -1.83 8.23
C ASP A 125 -9.49 -1.34 8.51
N PHE A 126 -10.52 -2.01 7.97
CA PHE A 126 -11.91 -1.68 8.28
C PHE A 126 -12.19 -1.76 9.79
N ILE A 127 -11.77 -2.85 10.44
CA ILE A 127 -11.96 -3.04 11.89
C ILE A 127 -11.05 -2.10 12.68
N THR A 128 -9.81 -1.90 12.25
CA THR A 128 -8.88 -0.96 12.87
C THR A 128 -9.41 0.47 12.84
N ALA A 129 -9.88 0.95 11.69
CA ALA A 129 -10.48 2.26 11.54
C ALA A 129 -11.75 2.42 12.39
N GLN A 130 -12.61 1.41 12.44
CA GLN A 130 -13.83 1.42 13.25
C GLN A 130 -13.53 1.43 14.76
N PHE A 131 -12.42 0.81 15.18
CA PHE A 131 -11.94 0.87 16.54
C PHE A 131 -11.37 2.25 16.87
N LEU A 132 -10.45 2.73 16.04
CA LEU A 132 -9.75 4.00 16.22
C LEU A 132 -10.68 5.22 16.16
N SER A 133 -11.77 5.16 15.38
CA SER A 133 -12.77 6.25 15.30
C SER A 133 -13.52 6.55 16.60
N GLN A 134 -13.37 5.72 17.63
CA GLN A 134 -13.93 5.94 18.96
C GLN A 134 -13.04 6.83 19.84
N PHE A 135 -11.84 7.19 19.36
CA PHE A 135 -10.87 7.99 20.08
C PHE A 135 -10.62 9.30 19.35
N ASP A 136 -10.43 10.38 20.12
CA ASP A 136 -9.92 11.63 19.58
C ASP A 136 -8.40 11.55 19.51
N PHE A 137 -7.84 11.64 18.31
CA PHE A 137 -6.39 11.74 18.10
C PHE A 137 -6.03 12.69 16.97
N GLU A 138 -4.94 13.43 17.16
CA GLU A 138 -4.40 14.31 16.13
C GLU A 138 -3.74 13.44 15.06
N VAL A 139 -4.27 13.49 13.84
CA VAL A 139 -3.64 12.85 12.70
C VAL A 139 -2.38 13.63 12.36
N GLU A 140 -1.23 13.13 12.81
CA GLU A 140 0.05 13.55 12.26
C GLU A 140 0.09 13.11 10.80
N LEU A 141 0.20 14.07 9.86
CA LEU A 141 0.28 13.86 8.41
C LEU A 141 1.74 13.78 7.94
#